data_AF-A0A7Y7C9P1-F1
#
_entry.id   AF-A0A7Y7C9P1-F1
#
_cell.length_a   1.000
_cell.length_b   1.000
_cell.length_c   1.000
_cell.angle_alpha   90.00
_cell.angle_beta   90.00
_cell.angle_gamma   90.00
#
_symmetry.space_group_name_H-M   'P 1'
#
loop_
_entity.id
_entity.type
_entity.pdbx_description
1 polymer ?
#
loop_
_entity_poly.entity_id
_entity_poly.type
_entity_poly.pdbx_seq_one_letter_code
_entity_poly.pdbx_strand_id
1 'polypeptide(L)'
;MATLRERLDRALSRLDSPGSSPESAGPASWLVLALVPGLALLMSGALRAALRLSITASLGLAVALLAGGVVLAALTGGLRVRRGWHVLPALLVLGTLMVAALQALHASAFDGLMSVGGGDAGNHVALRRAFVESAPDVYQQFVSFYAFTHWLDVFLGFDAFESFRAGFYAIPFLLTLCMLAALLAMTHRQEEAGVPGARVAPWLLFAGLMAATSILFPVLHYHQADGFYAHLFGLVPTLLGWVLFGFFTSRLLRIGALLFAVVLHRYTYGLNLGDVLLVSAVLAGVESTGVSHARRLQWALRALAVGLGLAALFAYWKLLPLIPVTGGIVAPRFHAMLRGQLVLSLGLLLLPLAAKRMGLALGDTGTRLARYAGLFGGVGGLVQLLCLWSVTSREYYLIKYHLHGAMLVLCATLVLVSALLAQVLSRWALRQGGAAHAGLVPLAVLVGIGVFNLRSAITPYEDSFQERRSGKAPWNLLFPLADREGWSRIQATLAREHADFGGFVSANWPLMNFMNASLRTTSDEDPLRFGWEQYTQGLVKQGPGLCVFWYATERDFQELTETQAVNGGRLLDVARALDAEAEKRCEDYPAPWDAQRPLRLCHVCEPKQSGT
;
A
#
# COMPACT_ATOMS: atom_id res chain seq x y z
N MET A 1 37.39 -15.11 -34.63
CA MET A 1 36.50 -15.04 -33.45
C MET A 1 35.87 -13.66 -33.43
N ALA A 2 34.55 -13.54 -33.55
CA ALA A 2 33.91 -12.23 -33.44
C ALA A 2 34.13 -11.65 -32.04
N THR A 3 34.63 -10.42 -31.96
CA THR A 3 34.85 -9.70 -30.70
C THR A 3 33.52 -9.50 -29.97
N LEU A 4 33.55 -9.32 -28.64
CA LEU A 4 32.33 -9.08 -27.85
C LEU A 4 31.51 -7.92 -28.43
N ARG A 5 32.21 -6.89 -28.92
CA ARG A 5 31.63 -5.73 -29.62
C ARG A 5 30.89 -6.14 -30.88
N GLU A 6 31.47 -6.94 -31.77
CA GLU A 6 30.79 -7.41 -32.99
C GLU A 6 29.59 -8.33 -32.72
N ARG A 7 29.56 -9.04 -31.59
CA ARG A 7 28.41 -9.86 -31.18
C ARG A 7 27.31 -8.99 -30.59
N LEU A 8 27.68 -7.95 -29.85
CA LEU A 8 26.75 -6.95 -29.31
C LEU A 8 26.14 -6.14 -30.46
N ASP A 9 26.97 -5.66 -31.39
CA ASP A 9 26.55 -4.89 -32.56
C ASP A 9 25.64 -5.72 -33.49
N ARG A 10 25.91 -7.02 -33.68
CA ARG A 10 25.00 -7.92 -34.42
C ARG A 10 23.70 -8.25 -33.68
N ALA A 11 23.71 -8.26 -32.35
CA ALA A 11 22.51 -8.45 -31.55
C ALA A 11 21.64 -7.19 -31.57
N LEU A 12 22.27 -6.01 -31.52
CA LEU A 12 21.63 -4.69 -31.61
C LEU A 12 21.12 -4.41 -33.04
N SER A 13 21.89 -4.74 -34.07
CA SER A 13 21.49 -4.54 -35.47
C SER A 13 20.35 -5.47 -35.92
N ARG A 14 20.06 -6.55 -35.18
CA ARG A 14 18.88 -7.40 -35.40
C ARG A 14 17.63 -6.88 -34.68
N LEU A 15 17.79 -5.95 -33.73
CA LEU A 15 16.69 -5.21 -33.11
C LEU A 15 16.26 -4.01 -33.96
N ASP A 16 17.20 -3.48 -34.76
CA ASP A 16 16.98 -2.43 -35.75
C ASP A 16 16.78 -3.00 -37.15
N SER A 17 15.60 -3.58 -37.42
CA SER A 17 15.16 -3.74 -38.81
C SER A 17 14.77 -2.36 -39.37
N PRO A 18 15.44 -1.86 -40.44
CA PRO A 18 15.11 -0.58 -41.05
C PRO A 18 13.81 -0.74 -41.85
N GLY A 19 12.69 -0.32 -41.26
CA GLY A 19 11.38 -0.39 -41.91
C GLY A 19 10.20 0.10 -41.07
N SER A 20 10.34 0.20 -39.75
CA SER A 20 9.36 0.91 -38.92
C SER A 20 9.78 2.36 -38.74
N SER A 21 8.92 3.30 -39.12
CA SER A 21 9.03 4.73 -38.79
C SER A 21 9.38 4.92 -37.30
N PRO A 22 10.12 5.99 -36.93
CA PRO A 22 10.47 6.25 -35.54
C PRO A 22 9.21 6.55 -34.73
N GLU A 23 8.62 5.51 -34.14
CA GLU A 23 7.44 5.61 -33.28
C GLU A 23 7.87 6.16 -31.91
N SER A 24 7.42 7.37 -31.58
CA SER A 24 7.66 8.04 -30.29
C SER A 24 7.11 7.23 -29.10
N ALA A 25 7.76 7.34 -27.94
CA ALA A 25 7.32 6.72 -26.69
C ALA A 25 5.84 7.04 -26.36
N GLY A 26 5.02 6.00 -26.18
CA GLY A 26 3.60 6.14 -25.88
C GLY A 26 3.28 6.43 -24.41
N PRO A 27 1.99 6.67 -24.09
CA PRO A 27 1.53 7.13 -22.76
C PRO A 27 1.87 6.18 -21.60
N ALA A 28 1.88 4.86 -21.84
CA ALA A 28 2.24 3.88 -20.83
C ALA A 28 3.74 3.95 -20.48
N SER A 29 4.61 4.31 -21.43
CA SER A 29 6.03 4.54 -21.18
C SER A 29 6.24 5.79 -20.32
N TRP A 30 5.47 6.86 -20.56
CA TRP A 30 5.46 8.06 -19.71
C TRP A 30 4.97 7.77 -18.30
N LEU A 31 3.99 6.87 -18.15
CA LEU A 31 3.46 6.45 -16.86
C LEU A 31 4.48 5.60 -16.07
N VAL A 32 5.20 4.71 -16.74
CA VAL A 32 6.34 3.99 -16.14
C VAL A 32 7.46 4.95 -15.73
N LEU A 33 7.76 5.96 -16.56
CA LEU A 33 8.73 7.01 -16.21
C LEU A 33 8.27 7.86 -15.03
N ALA A 34 6.97 8.18 -14.94
CA ALA A 34 6.39 8.91 -13.82
C ALA A 34 6.47 8.14 -12.49
N LEU A 35 6.55 6.81 -12.55
CA LEU A 35 6.76 5.96 -11.37
C LEU A 35 8.21 5.94 -10.89
N VAL A 36 9.19 6.26 -11.75
CA VAL A 36 10.63 6.14 -11.43
C VAL A 36 11.04 6.90 -10.18
N PRO A 37 10.65 8.17 -9.95
CA PRO A 37 11.02 8.88 -8.73
C PRO A 37 10.52 8.16 -7.47
N GLY A 38 9.24 7.77 -7.45
CA GLY A 38 8.66 7.03 -6.33
C GLY A 38 9.35 5.69 -6.10
N LEU A 39 9.67 4.95 -7.18
CA LEU A 39 10.41 3.69 -7.10
C LEU A 39 11.84 3.89 -6.57
N ALA A 40 12.50 5.00 -6.89
CA ALA A 40 13.83 5.31 -6.38
C ALA A 40 13.82 5.47 -4.87
N LEU A 41 12.82 6.18 -4.34
CA LEU A 41 12.65 6.34 -2.89
C LEU A 41 12.45 4.99 -2.20
N LEU A 42 11.66 4.09 -2.80
CA LEU A 42 11.44 2.73 -2.25
C LEU A 42 12.67 1.85 -2.32
N MET A 43 13.33 1.82 -3.48
CA MET A 43 14.54 1.05 -3.68
C MET A 43 15.69 1.52 -2.78
N SER A 44 15.73 2.80 -2.40
CA SER A 44 16.73 3.30 -1.44
C SER A 44 16.66 2.56 -0.10
N GLY A 45 15.44 2.21 0.36
CA GLY A 45 15.24 1.43 1.57
C GLY A 45 15.77 0.00 1.44
N ALA A 46 15.42 -0.66 0.34
CA ALA A 46 15.91 -2.01 0.02
C ALA A 46 17.43 -2.07 -0.07
N LEU A 47 18.05 -1.10 -0.76
CA LEU A 47 19.50 -1.03 -0.93
C LEU A 47 20.22 -0.72 0.38
N ARG A 48 19.69 0.18 1.22
CA ARG A 48 20.25 0.43 2.56
C ARG A 48 20.20 -0.84 3.42
N ALA A 49 19.06 -1.52 3.48
CA ALA A 49 18.91 -2.74 4.27
C ALA A 49 19.81 -3.88 3.78
N ALA A 50 19.93 -4.05 2.46
CA ALA A 50 20.71 -5.13 1.85
C ALA A 50 22.23 -4.89 1.92
N LEU A 51 22.67 -3.65 1.67
CA LEU A 51 24.07 -3.30 1.48
C LEU A 51 24.67 -2.50 2.64
N ARG A 52 23.86 -2.18 3.66
CA ARG A 52 24.23 -1.35 4.83
C ARG A 52 24.81 0.03 4.45
N LEU A 53 24.33 0.59 3.34
CA LEU A 53 24.74 1.93 2.87
C LEU A 53 24.11 3.04 3.74
N SER A 54 24.69 4.23 3.71
CA SER A 54 23.97 5.43 4.15
C SER A 54 22.70 5.60 3.31
N ILE A 55 21.65 6.21 3.88
CA ILE A 55 20.38 6.41 3.16
C ILE A 55 20.60 7.25 1.88
N THR A 56 21.48 8.25 1.93
CA THR A 56 21.84 9.09 0.77
C THR A 56 22.54 8.29 -0.33
N ALA A 57 23.52 7.45 0.02
CA ALA A 57 24.20 6.60 -0.96
C ALA A 57 23.27 5.57 -1.58
N SER A 58 22.32 5.02 -0.79
CA SER A 58 21.35 4.06 -1.29
C SER A 58 20.35 4.69 -2.27
N LEU A 59 19.96 5.96 -2.08
CA LEU A 59 19.15 6.70 -3.04
C LEU A 59 19.90 6.96 -4.36
N GLY A 60 21.16 7.39 -4.29
CA GLY A 60 21.99 7.59 -5.49
C GLY A 60 22.11 6.31 -6.33
N LEU A 61 22.33 5.16 -5.68
CA LEU A 61 22.36 3.86 -6.34
C LEU A 61 20.99 3.45 -6.90
N ALA A 62 19.89 3.70 -6.17
CA ALA A 62 18.54 3.41 -6.65
C ALA A 62 18.22 4.17 -7.95
N VAL A 63 18.54 5.47 -8.00
CA VAL A 63 18.35 6.30 -9.19
C VAL A 63 19.18 5.75 -10.36
N ALA A 64 20.46 5.41 -10.13
CA ALA A 64 21.33 4.85 -11.17
C ALA A 64 20.79 3.52 -11.73
N LEU A 65 20.36 2.60 -10.86
CA LEU A 65 19.80 1.31 -11.27
C LEU A 65 18.50 1.45 -12.06
N LEU A 66 17.59 2.32 -11.62
CA LEU A 66 16.33 2.57 -12.32
C LEU A 66 16.55 3.25 -13.66
N ALA A 67 17.45 4.24 -13.73
CA ALA A 67 17.83 4.87 -15.00
C ALA A 67 18.41 3.84 -15.98
N GLY A 68 19.32 2.97 -15.51
CA GLY A 68 19.85 1.86 -16.31
C GLY A 68 18.77 0.88 -16.77
N GLY A 69 17.81 0.55 -15.90
CA GLY A 69 16.67 -0.30 -16.23
C GLY A 69 15.74 0.30 -17.29
N VAL A 70 15.45 1.60 -17.20
CA VAL A 70 14.68 2.35 -18.20
C VAL A 70 15.40 2.35 -19.55
N VAL A 71 16.71 2.63 -19.56
CA VAL A 71 17.53 2.59 -20.78
C VAL A 71 17.49 1.20 -21.40
N LEU A 72 17.65 0.13 -20.61
CA LEU A 72 17.58 -1.24 -21.09
C LEU A 72 16.18 -1.60 -21.65
N ALA A 73 15.12 -1.18 -20.99
CA ALA A 73 13.75 -1.38 -21.46
C ALA A 73 13.46 -0.65 -22.77
N ALA A 74 14.02 0.56 -22.95
CA ALA A 74 13.93 1.32 -24.19
C ALA A 74 14.71 0.63 -25.32
N LEU A 75 15.97 0.24 -25.07
CA LEU A 75 16.85 -0.41 -26.06
C LEU A 75 16.30 -1.77 -26.54
N THR A 76 15.61 -2.51 -25.67
CA THR A 76 15.03 -3.81 -26.03
C THR A 76 13.68 -3.71 -26.76
N GLY A 77 13.22 -2.49 -27.08
CA GLY A 77 11.92 -2.25 -27.71
C GLY A 77 10.74 -2.64 -26.80
N GLY A 78 10.97 -2.78 -25.50
CA GLY A 78 9.95 -3.15 -24.52
C GLY A 78 8.93 -2.04 -24.24
N LEU A 79 9.24 -0.80 -24.62
CA LEU A 79 8.44 0.41 -24.39
C LEU A 79 7.85 0.97 -25.71
N ARG A 80 7.33 0.09 -26.57
CA ARG A 80 6.65 0.48 -27.83
C ARG A 80 5.15 0.60 -27.58
N VAL A 81 4.62 1.83 -27.53
CA VAL A 81 3.17 2.10 -27.51
C VAL A 81 2.90 3.32 -28.40
N ARG A 82 1.88 3.22 -29.27
CA ARG A 82 1.55 4.25 -30.25
C ARG A 82 0.92 5.50 -29.64
N ARG A 83 1.09 6.63 -30.33
CA ARG A 83 0.45 7.92 -30.05
C ARG A 83 -1.06 7.81 -30.28
N GLY A 84 -1.88 8.24 -29.32
CA GLY A 84 -3.33 8.29 -29.48
C GLY A 84 -3.96 9.33 -28.56
N TRP A 85 -5.02 9.99 -29.03
CA TRP A 85 -5.82 10.97 -28.28
C TRP A 85 -6.66 10.32 -27.16
N HIS A 86 -6.56 9.01 -26.99
CA HIS A 86 -7.28 8.16 -26.04
C HIS A 86 -6.80 8.28 -24.58
N VAL A 87 -5.79 9.12 -24.34
CA VAL A 87 -5.28 9.44 -23.01
C VAL A 87 -6.28 10.31 -22.24
N LEU A 88 -7.02 11.19 -22.91
CA LEU A 88 -7.89 12.16 -22.23
C LEU A 88 -9.01 11.50 -21.41
N PRO A 89 -9.82 10.55 -21.94
CA PRO A 89 -10.84 9.87 -21.12
C PRO A 89 -10.22 9.11 -19.94
N ALA A 90 -9.06 8.51 -20.14
CA ALA A 90 -8.36 7.75 -19.11
C ALA A 90 -7.84 8.67 -17.99
N LEU A 91 -7.29 9.84 -18.34
CA LEU A 91 -6.92 10.89 -17.39
C LEU A 91 -8.12 11.46 -16.64
N LEU A 92 -9.28 11.61 -17.30
CA LEU A 92 -10.52 12.03 -16.62
C LEU A 92 -10.99 10.98 -15.61
N VAL A 93 -10.86 9.68 -15.93
CA VAL A 93 -11.15 8.62 -14.96
C VAL A 93 -10.20 8.68 -13.77
N LEU A 94 -8.90 8.82 -14.02
CA LEU A 94 -7.90 8.99 -12.97
C LEU A 94 -8.20 10.20 -12.10
N GLY A 95 -8.41 11.38 -12.71
CA GLY A 95 -8.70 12.62 -12.01
C GLY A 95 -9.96 12.50 -11.14
N THR A 96 -11.04 11.93 -11.69
CA THR A 96 -12.28 11.71 -10.94
C THR A 96 -12.10 10.74 -9.77
N LEU A 97 -11.41 9.61 -9.98
CA LEU A 97 -11.15 8.64 -8.91
C LEU A 97 -10.23 9.22 -7.83
N MET A 98 -9.28 10.09 -8.19
CA MET A 98 -8.43 10.81 -7.25
C MET A 98 -9.19 11.84 -6.43
N VAL A 99 -10.02 12.65 -7.07
CA VAL A 99 -10.90 13.58 -6.35
C VAL A 99 -11.83 12.82 -5.42
N ALA A 100 -12.43 11.72 -5.88
CA ALA A 100 -13.29 10.88 -5.05
C ALA A 100 -12.53 10.24 -3.87
N ALA A 101 -11.31 9.75 -4.09
CA ALA A 101 -10.47 9.18 -3.03
C ALA A 101 -10.09 10.24 -1.99
N LEU A 102 -9.69 11.44 -2.42
CA LEU A 102 -9.38 12.54 -1.52
C LEU A 102 -10.63 12.99 -0.76
N GLN A 103 -11.78 13.13 -1.41
CA GLN A 103 -13.03 13.51 -0.73
C GLN A 103 -13.50 12.45 0.27
N ALA A 104 -13.34 11.16 -0.04
CA ALA A 104 -13.79 10.08 0.83
C ALA A 104 -12.81 9.78 1.97
N LEU A 105 -11.51 9.98 1.75
CA LEU A 105 -10.45 9.65 2.69
C LEU A 105 -9.88 10.89 3.39
N HIS A 106 -10.18 12.12 2.99
CA HIS A 106 -9.75 13.30 3.75
C HIS A 106 -10.85 13.71 4.72
N ALA A 107 -10.51 13.72 6.01
CA ALA A 107 -11.34 14.31 7.05
C ALA A 107 -10.58 15.51 7.64
N SER A 108 -11.09 16.71 7.40
CA SER A 108 -10.43 17.96 7.79
C SER A 108 -10.26 18.08 9.31
N ALA A 109 -11.20 17.55 10.09
CA ALA A 109 -11.12 17.55 11.56
C ALA A 109 -9.87 16.83 12.10
N PHE A 110 -9.33 15.88 11.33
CA PHE A 110 -8.14 15.09 11.69
C PHE A 110 -6.96 15.35 10.75
N ASP A 111 -7.00 16.43 9.97
CA ASP A 111 -6.02 16.78 8.93
C ASP A 111 -5.74 15.67 7.89
N GLY A 112 -6.62 14.67 7.80
CA GLY A 112 -6.53 13.52 6.91
C GLY A 112 -6.10 12.19 7.55
N LEU A 113 -5.52 12.19 8.76
CA LEU A 113 -5.13 10.96 9.46
C LEU A 113 -5.85 10.82 10.80
N MET A 114 -6.62 9.76 10.94
CA MET A 114 -7.37 9.40 12.14
C MET A 114 -6.96 8.01 12.64
N SER A 115 -7.47 7.63 13.81
CA SER A 115 -7.40 6.28 14.36
C SER A 115 -8.80 5.72 14.66
N VAL A 116 -8.94 4.40 14.62
CA VAL A 116 -10.12 3.64 15.11
C VAL A 116 -9.81 2.88 16.41
N GLY A 117 -8.80 3.34 17.16
CA GLY A 117 -8.27 2.67 18.35
C GLY A 117 -6.95 1.95 18.12
N GLY A 118 -6.50 1.80 16.87
CA GLY A 118 -5.17 1.27 16.53
C GLY A 118 -4.07 2.32 16.62
N GLY A 119 -2.94 1.93 17.20
CA GLY A 119 -1.81 2.78 17.56
C GLY A 119 -0.48 2.28 17.01
N ASP A 120 -0.49 1.34 16.06
CA ASP A 120 0.71 0.86 15.36
C ASP A 120 1.42 2.00 14.60
N ALA A 121 0.69 3.09 14.29
CA ALA A 121 1.23 4.28 13.66
C ALA A 121 2.44 4.88 14.41
N GLY A 122 2.35 5.01 15.74
CA GLY A 122 3.47 5.54 16.54
C GLY A 122 4.66 4.61 16.57
N ASN A 123 4.42 3.29 16.61
CA ASN A 123 5.47 2.28 16.47
C ASN A 123 6.19 2.42 15.12
N HIS A 124 5.46 2.66 14.04
CA HIS A 124 6.07 2.89 12.72
C HIS A 124 6.89 4.18 12.64
N VAL A 125 6.54 5.25 13.36
CA VAL A 125 7.37 6.46 13.45
C VAL A 125 8.69 6.14 14.16
N ALA A 126 8.64 5.41 15.27
CA ALA A 126 9.83 5.01 16.01
C ALA A 126 10.73 4.07 15.18
N LEU A 127 10.14 3.09 14.49
CA LEU A 127 10.86 2.18 13.57
C LEU A 127 11.48 2.94 12.39
N ARG A 128 10.81 3.96 11.85
CA ARG A 128 11.37 4.85 10.81
C ARG A 128 12.62 5.56 11.32
N ARG A 129 12.55 6.15 12.51
CA ARG A 129 13.71 6.83 13.13
C ARG A 129 14.87 5.85 13.30
N ALA A 130 14.62 4.70 13.93
CA ALA A 130 15.62 3.64 14.11
C ALA A 130 16.26 3.22 12.78
N PHE A 131 15.45 3.01 11.74
CA PHE A 131 15.94 2.62 10.41
C PHE A 131 16.89 3.66 9.80
N VAL A 132 16.53 4.93 9.89
CA VAL A 132 17.28 6.05 9.30
C VAL A 132 18.58 6.29 10.05
N GLU A 133 18.55 6.20 11.37
CA GLU A 133 19.67 6.62 12.22
C GLU A 133 20.67 5.49 12.47
N SER A 134 20.21 4.30 12.88
CA SER A 134 21.10 3.34 13.55
C SER A 134 20.90 1.86 13.18
N ALA A 135 19.70 1.44 12.76
CA ALA A 135 19.32 0.03 12.65
C ALA A 135 18.77 -0.33 11.25
N PRO A 136 19.62 -0.61 10.24
CA PRO A 136 19.18 -0.94 8.88
C PRO A 136 18.42 -2.29 8.77
N ASP A 137 18.50 -3.15 9.79
CA ASP A 137 17.82 -4.44 9.91
C ASP A 137 16.54 -4.41 10.73
N VAL A 138 16.13 -3.23 11.22
CA VAL A 138 14.90 -3.03 11.98
C VAL A 138 13.68 -3.56 11.22
N TYR A 139 12.69 -4.03 11.98
CA TYR A 139 11.43 -4.53 11.42
C TYR A 139 11.64 -5.61 10.34
N GLN A 140 12.63 -6.48 10.56
CA GLN A 140 13.02 -7.56 9.64
C GLN A 140 13.34 -7.07 8.21
N GLN A 141 13.82 -5.83 8.10
CA GLN A 141 14.12 -5.14 6.85
C GLN A 141 12.88 -4.80 5.98
N PHE A 142 11.66 -4.82 6.52
CA PHE A 142 10.47 -4.31 5.83
C PHE A 142 10.40 -2.77 5.91
N VAL A 143 11.37 -2.10 5.29
CA VAL A 143 11.73 -0.68 5.54
C VAL A 143 11.42 0.27 4.38
N SER A 144 10.90 -0.20 3.23
CA SER A 144 10.64 0.66 2.07
C SER A 144 9.72 1.84 2.40
N PHE A 145 8.69 1.63 3.23
CA PHE A 145 7.79 2.70 3.67
C PHE A 145 8.52 3.76 4.53
N TYR A 146 9.46 3.33 5.37
CA TYR A 146 10.25 4.23 6.21
C TYR A 146 11.22 5.07 5.39
N ALA A 147 11.86 4.46 4.39
CA ALA A 147 12.69 5.20 3.44
C ALA A 147 11.85 6.24 2.66
N PHE A 148 10.68 5.85 2.17
CA PHE A 148 9.78 6.75 1.44
C PHE A 148 9.38 7.97 2.28
N THR A 149 8.86 7.74 3.48
CA THR A 149 8.44 8.81 4.40
C THR A 149 9.61 9.64 4.91
N HIS A 150 10.80 9.05 5.09
CA HIS A 150 12.01 9.82 5.38
C HIS A 150 12.38 10.80 4.27
N TRP A 151 12.30 10.38 3.01
CA TRP A 151 12.63 11.27 1.90
C TRP A 151 11.63 12.41 1.69
N LEU A 152 10.35 12.20 2.05
CA LEU A 152 9.37 13.29 2.03
C LEU A 152 9.70 14.38 3.04
N ASP A 153 10.12 14.01 4.25
CA ASP A 153 10.64 14.92 5.26
C ASP A 153 11.84 15.71 4.72
N VAL A 154 12.85 15.03 4.19
CA VAL A 154 14.07 15.68 3.68
C VAL A 154 13.80 16.60 2.48
N PHE A 155 12.99 16.18 1.51
CA PHE A 155 12.80 16.93 0.27
C PHE A 155 11.70 18.00 0.35
N LEU A 156 10.68 17.80 1.19
CA LEU A 156 9.52 18.69 1.27
C LEU A 156 9.43 19.42 2.61
N GLY A 157 10.34 19.17 3.56
CA GLY A 157 10.31 19.76 4.90
C GLY A 157 9.12 19.27 5.73
N PHE A 158 8.61 18.08 5.45
CA PHE A 158 7.45 17.52 6.15
C PHE A 158 7.86 16.95 7.50
N ASP A 159 7.05 17.22 8.53
CA ASP A 159 7.19 16.48 9.79
C ASP A 159 6.73 15.01 9.64
N ALA A 160 6.81 14.24 10.74
CA ALA A 160 6.42 12.84 10.75
C ALA A 160 4.94 12.62 10.37
N PHE A 161 4.03 13.51 10.81
CA PHE A 161 2.61 13.42 10.49
C PHE A 161 2.38 13.63 9.00
N GLU A 162 2.93 14.71 8.45
CA GLU A 162 2.80 15.07 7.04
C GLU A 162 3.42 14.02 6.12
N SER A 163 4.58 13.48 6.49
CA SER A 163 5.24 12.41 5.76
C SER A 163 4.40 11.13 5.73
N PHE A 164 3.81 10.72 6.86
CA PHE A 164 2.93 9.56 6.92
C PHE A 164 1.62 9.80 6.15
N ARG A 165 1.10 11.02 6.20
CA ARG A 165 -0.11 11.42 5.47
C ARG A 165 0.10 11.33 3.97
N ALA A 166 1.16 11.95 3.46
CA ALA A 166 1.56 11.85 2.07
C ALA A 166 1.89 10.39 1.67
N GLY A 167 2.54 9.63 2.55
CA GLY A 167 2.77 8.20 2.39
C GLY A 167 1.49 7.39 2.21
N PHE A 168 0.45 7.68 3.01
CA PHE A 168 -0.86 7.06 2.87
C PHE A 168 -1.55 7.47 1.56
N TYR A 169 -1.61 8.75 1.22
CA TYR A 169 -2.28 9.21 -0.02
C TYR A 169 -1.55 8.82 -1.31
N ALA A 170 -0.25 8.51 -1.23
CA ALA A 170 0.47 7.91 -2.34
C ALA A 170 -0.10 6.53 -2.72
N ILE A 171 -0.68 5.79 -1.78
CA ILE A 171 -1.24 4.45 -2.01
C ILE A 171 -2.43 4.51 -2.98
N PRO A 172 -3.57 5.16 -2.69
CA PRO A 172 -4.69 5.25 -3.64
C PRO A 172 -4.27 5.86 -4.98
N PHE A 173 -3.35 6.83 -4.97
CA PHE A 173 -2.75 7.39 -6.19
C PHE A 173 -2.06 6.32 -7.05
N LEU A 174 -1.13 5.57 -6.47
CA LEU A 174 -0.41 4.50 -7.17
C LEU A 174 -1.33 3.36 -7.60
N LEU A 175 -2.32 2.98 -6.78
CA LEU A 175 -3.34 2.01 -7.16
C LEU A 175 -4.08 2.46 -8.43
N THR A 176 -4.53 3.71 -8.45
CA THR A 176 -5.29 4.24 -9.58
C THR A 176 -4.42 4.41 -10.80
N LEU A 177 -3.15 4.78 -10.62
CA LEU A 177 -2.16 4.84 -11.70
C LEU A 177 -1.89 3.46 -12.32
N CYS A 178 -1.78 2.41 -11.50
CA CYS A 178 -1.64 1.03 -11.98
C CYS A 178 -2.89 0.55 -12.73
N MET A 179 -4.09 0.82 -12.20
CA MET A 179 -5.35 0.52 -12.87
C MET A 179 -5.49 1.27 -14.20
N LEU A 180 -5.11 2.55 -14.23
CA LEU A 180 -5.10 3.38 -15.42
C LEU A 180 -4.15 2.80 -16.48
N ALA A 181 -2.93 2.43 -16.08
CA ALA A 181 -1.98 1.82 -16.98
C ALA A 181 -2.56 0.54 -17.59
N ALA A 182 -3.16 -0.31 -16.75
CA ALA A 182 -3.77 -1.56 -17.20
C ALA A 182 -4.94 -1.31 -18.15
N LEU A 183 -5.77 -0.32 -17.86
CA LEU A 183 -6.84 0.12 -18.74
C LEU A 183 -6.29 0.61 -20.09
N LEU A 184 -5.33 1.53 -20.09
CA LEU A 184 -4.75 2.08 -21.33
C LEU A 184 -4.19 0.96 -22.22
N ALA A 185 -3.52 -0.02 -21.62
CA ALA A 185 -3.04 -1.20 -22.33
C ALA A 185 -4.20 -2.02 -22.93
N MET A 186 -5.29 -2.20 -22.18
CA MET A 186 -6.49 -2.91 -22.68
C MET A 186 -7.22 -2.12 -23.76
N THR A 187 -7.39 -0.81 -23.60
CA THR A 187 -8.04 0.07 -24.57
C THR A 187 -7.30 0.08 -25.90
N HIS A 188 -5.97 0.15 -25.89
CA HIS A 188 -5.16 0.04 -27.10
C HIS A 188 -5.43 -1.28 -27.86
N ARG A 189 -5.52 -2.40 -27.14
CA ARG A 189 -5.84 -3.71 -27.75
C ARG A 189 -7.25 -3.76 -28.34
N GLN A 190 -8.18 -2.99 -27.79
CA GLN A 190 -9.53 -2.90 -28.31
C GLN A 190 -9.60 -2.11 -29.61
N GLU A 191 -8.81 -1.05 -29.71
CA GLU A 191 -8.72 -0.26 -30.93
C GLU A 191 -8.10 -1.07 -32.07
N GLU A 192 -7.07 -1.88 -31.78
CA GLU A 192 -6.55 -2.88 -32.73
C GLU A 192 -7.64 -3.87 -33.19
N ALA A 193 -8.61 -4.16 -32.34
CA ALA A 193 -9.76 -5.01 -32.64
C ALA A 193 -10.97 -4.25 -33.22
N GLY A 194 -10.83 -2.96 -33.56
CA GLY A 194 -11.87 -2.14 -34.16
C GLY A 194 -12.93 -1.60 -33.19
N VAL A 195 -12.70 -1.65 -31.88
CA VAL A 195 -13.59 -1.09 -30.86
C VAL A 195 -13.05 0.27 -30.38
N PRO A 196 -13.80 1.38 -30.56
CA PRO A 196 -13.33 2.70 -30.15
C PRO A 196 -13.13 2.77 -28.64
N GLY A 197 -11.91 3.12 -28.20
CA GLY A 197 -11.54 3.17 -26.78
C GLY A 197 -12.39 4.09 -25.91
N ALA A 198 -12.99 5.13 -26.51
CA ALA A 198 -13.93 6.04 -25.85
C ALA A 198 -15.16 5.32 -25.25
N ARG A 199 -15.52 4.14 -25.75
CA ARG A 199 -16.64 3.35 -25.23
C ARG A 199 -16.33 2.63 -23.92
N VAL A 200 -15.05 2.48 -23.55
CA VAL A 200 -14.62 1.76 -22.33
C VAL A 200 -14.65 2.68 -21.10
N ALA A 201 -14.24 3.93 -21.28
CA ALA A 201 -13.98 4.86 -20.18
C ALA A 201 -15.18 5.10 -19.25
N PRO A 202 -16.44 5.29 -19.73
CA PRO A 202 -17.58 5.51 -18.85
C PRO A 202 -17.90 4.30 -17.96
N TRP A 203 -17.79 3.09 -18.51
CA TRP A 203 -18.06 1.86 -17.75
C TRP A 203 -17.01 1.59 -16.70
N LEU A 204 -15.73 1.81 -17.03
CA LEU A 204 -14.68 1.72 -16.04
C LEU A 204 -14.85 2.78 -14.95
N LEU A 205 -15.17 4.02 -15.31
CA LEU A 205 -15.40 5.08 -14.33
C LEU A 205 -16.52 4.68 -13.37
N PHE A 206 -17.65 4.23 -13.90
CA PHE A 206 -18.79 3.83 -13.10
C PHE A 206 -18.47 2.62 -12.20
N ALA A 207 -17.94 1.54 -12.77
CA ALA A 207 -17.61 0.33 -12.00
C ALA A 207 -16.49 0.59 -10.98
N GLY A 208 -15.49 1.39 -11.38
CA GLY A 208 -14.39 1.82 -10.54
C GLY A 208 -14.86 2.67 -9.37
N LEU A 209 -15.70 3.67 -9.60
CA LEU A 209 -16.25 4.52 -8.54
C LEU A 209 -17.14 3.72 -7.59
N MET A 210 -17.99 2.83 -8.11
CA MET A 210 -18.84 1.96 -7.29
C MET A 210 -17.99 1.02 -6.41
N ALA A 211 -17.02 0.32 -6.98
CA ALA A 211 -16.14 -0.56 -6.21
C ALA A 211 -15.21 0.22 -5.25
N ALA A 212 -14.77 1.42 -5.65
CA ALA A 212 -13.92 2.25 -4.82
C ALA A 212 -14.67 2.72 -3.57
N THR A 213 -15.84 3.31 -3.75
CA THR A 213 -16.66 3.83 -2.65
C THR A 213 -17.23 2.74 -1.75
N SER A 214 -17.53 1.57 -2.30
CA SER A 214 -18.20 0.49 -1.57
C SER A 214 -17.26 -0.56 -0.99
N ILE A 215 -16.01 -0.68 -1.46
CA ILE A 215 -15.06 -1.70 -1.00
C ILE A 215 -13.68 -1.10 -0.71
N LEU A 216 -13.07 -0.43 -1.68
CA LEU A 216 -11.67 0.02 -1.56
C LEU A 216 -11.49 1.07 -0.46
N PHE A 217 -12.29 2.14 -0.45
CA PHE A 217 -12.13 3.25 0.49
C PHE A 217 -12.42 2.86 1.95
N PRO A 218 -13.46 2.08 2.28
CA PRO A 218 -13.62 1.56 3.64
C PRO A 218 -12.40 0.74 4.11
N VAL A 219 -11.84 -0.10 3.23
CA VAL A 219 -10.64 -0.91 3.53
C VAL A 219 -9.41 -0.03 3.73
N LEU A 220 -9.14 0.92 2.82
CA LEU A 220 -8.03 1.85 2.96
C LEU A 220 -8.17 2.71 4.21
N HIS A 221 -9.38 3.17 4.53
CA HIS A 221 -9.67 3.91 5.75
C HIS A 221 -9.32 3.10 6.98
N TYR A 222 -9.88 1.89 7.11
CA TYR A 222 -9.69 1.06 8.29
C TYR A 222 -8.21 0.76 8.51
N HIS A 223 -7.52 0.26 7.48
CA HIS A 223 -6.11 -0.11 7.61
C HIS A 223 -5.20 1.08 7.88
N GLN A 224 -5.53 2.28 7.39
CA GLN A 224 -4.81 3.51 7.76
C GLN A 224 -5.09 3.86 9.23
N ALA A 225 -6.36 3.81 9.64
CA ALA A 225 -6.78 4.20 10.97
C ALA A 225 -6.29 3.23 12.05
N ASP A 226 -6.03 1.97 11.70
CA ASP A 226 -5.43 0.99 12.61
C ASP A 226 -3.89 1.09 12.64
N GLY A 227 -3.30 1.92 11.78
CA GLY A 227 -1.85 2.12 11.70
C GLY A 227 -1.10 1.11 10.80
N PHE A 228 -1.78 0.35 9.95
CA PHE A 228 -1.17 -0.69 9.10
C PHE A 228 -0.54 -0.13 7.81
N TYR A 229 0.29 0.91 7.95
CA TYR A 229 0.89 1.61 6.81
C TYR A 229 1.77 0.71 5.95
N ALA A 230 2.69 -0.08 6.54
CA ALA A 230 3.55 -0.99 5.78
C ALA A 230 2.74 -2.05 5.02
N HIS A 231 1.64 -2.53 5.61
CA HIS A 231 0.74 -3.49 4.98
C HIS A 231 0.02 -2.89 3.76
N LEU A 232 -0.52 -1.67 3.90
CA LEU A 232 -1.11 -0.95 2.77
C LEU A 232 -0.07 -0.65 1.69
N PHE A 233 1.13 -0.25 2.10
CA PHE A 233 2.21 0.09 1.18
C PHE A 233 2.71 -1.14 0.40
N GLY A 234 2.58 -2.33 0.97
CA GLY A 234 2.81 -3.61 0.27
C GLY A 234 1.91 -3.85 -0.94
N LEU A 235 0.77 -3.14 -1.08
CA LEU A 235 -0.04 -3.20 -2.30
C LEU A 235 0.69 -2.64 -3.53
N VAL A 236 1.62 -1.71 -3.33
CA VAL A 236 2.40 -1.07 -4.41
C VAL A 236 3.22 -2.09 -5.20
N PRO A 237 4.14 -2.87 -4.60
CA PRO A 237 4.89 -3.88 -5.35
C PRO A 237 3.99 -4.97 -5.94
N THR A 238 2.88 -5.33 -5.29
CA THR A 238 1.92 -6.32 -5.78
C THR A 238 1.27 -5.87 -7.10
N LEU A 239 0.79 -4.63 -7.16
CA LEU A 239 0.17 -4.07 -8.37
C LEU A 239 1.20 -3.73 -9.45
N LEU A 240 2.38 -3.27 -9.06
CA LEU A 240 3.45 -3.01 -10.01
C LEU A 240 3.90 -4.30 -10.70
N GLY A 241 4.09 -5.39 -9.96
CA GLY A 241 4.40 -6.71 -10.52
C GLY A 241 3.33 -7.17 -11.50
N TRP A 242 2.05 -6.99 -11.16
CA TRP A 242 0.91 -7.32 -12.02
C TRP A 242 0.96 -6.56 -13.36
N VAL A 243 1.11 -5.24 -13.29
CA VAL A 243 1.11 -4.33 -14.44
C VAL A 243 2.33 -4.59 -15.34
N LEU A 244 3.55 -4.63 -14.76
CA LEU A 244 4.79 -4.85 -15.51
C LEU A 244 4.81 -6.23 -16.19
N PHE A 245 4.38 -7.30 -15.49
CA PHE A 245 4.28 -8.63 -16.09
C PHE A 245 3.26 -8.68 -17.24
N GLY A 246 2.13 -7.98 -17.09
CA GLY A 246 1.12 -7.87 -18.14
C GLY A 246 1.66 -7.21 -19.41
N PHE A 247 2.39 -6.11 -19.26
CA PHE A 247 2.79 -5.25 -20.38
C PHE A 247 3.98 -5.74 -21.16
N PHE A 248 5.00 -6.28 -20.49
CA PHE A 248 6.22 -6.64 -21.17
C PHE A 248 5.99 -7.75 -22.20
N THR A 249 6.29 -7.44 -23.46
CA THR A 249 6.22 -8.38 -24.59
C THR A 249 7.42 -9.33 -24.59
N SER A 250 8.59 -8.85 -24.16
CA SER A 250 9.77 -9.67 -23.96
C SER A 250 9.63 -10.56 -22.72
N ARG A 251 9.89 -11.86 -22.90
CA ARG A 251 9.92 -12.84 -21.81
C ARG A 251 10.94 -12.48 -20.74
N LEU A 252 12.13 -12.02 -21.14
CA LEU A 252 13.18 -11.65 -20.19
C LEU A 252 12.75 -10.47 -19.31
N LEU A 253 12.11 -9.47 -19.90
CA LEU A 253 11.56 -8.34 -19.15
C LEU A 253 10.44 -8.77 -18.20
N ARG A 254 9.57 -9.72 -18.61
CA ARG A 254 8.56 -10.30 -17.70
C ARG A 254 9.18 -11.02 -16.51
N ILE A 255 10.20 -11.84 -16.73
CA ILE A 255 10.92 -12.51 -15.64
C ILE A 255 11.61 -11.49 -14.75
N GLY A 256 12.24 -10.47 -15.35
CA GLY A 256 12.82 -9.34 -14.61
C GLY A 256 11.79 -8.61 -13.75
N ALA A 257 10.58 -8.39 -14.26
CA ALA A 257 9.48 -7.78 -13.52
C ALA A 257 9.02 -8.63 -12.32
N LEU A 258 8.92 -9.96 -12.49
CA LEU A 258 8.59 -10.87 -11.38
C LEU A 258 9.66 -10.80 -10.28
N LEU A 259 10.93 -10.88 -10.65
CA LEU A 259 12.04 -10.78 -9.70
C LEU A 259 12.09 -9.41 -9.01
N PHE A 260 11.86 -8.34 -9.76
CA PHE A 260 11.78 -7.00 -9.22
C PHE A 260 10.64 -6.85 -8.21
N ALA A 261 9.45 -7.37 -8.52
CA ALA A 261 8.31 -7.38 -7.61
C ALA A 261 8.60 -8.17 -6.34
N VAL A 262 9.25 -9.35 -6.44
CA VAL A 262 9.70 -10.14 -5.28
C VAL A 262 10.65 -9.33 -4.39
N VAL A 263 11.66 -8.69 -4.98
CA VAL A 263 12.64 -7.88 -4.23
C VAL A 263 11.95 -6.71 -3.53
N LEU A 264 11.14 -5.94 -4.25
CA LEU A 264 10.41 -4.82 -3.64
C LEU A 264 9.49 -5.31 -2.52
N HIS A 265 8.77 -6.41 -2.72
CA HIS A 265 7.87 -6.94 -1.70
C HIS A 265 8.64 -7.40 -0.46
N ARG A 266 9.80 -8.06 -0.62
CA ARG A 266 10.68 -8.50 0.50
C ARG A 266 11.13 -7.35 1.40
N TYR A 267 11.34 -6.15 0.85
CA TYR A 267 11.74 -4.99 1.65
C TYR A 267 10.57 -4.06 2.01
N THR A 268 9.36 -4.36 1.56
CA THR A 268 8.17 -3.56 1.86
C THR A 268 7.26 -4.22 2.89
N TYR A 269 6.94 -5.51 2.71
CA TYR A 269 6.02 -6.22 3.59
C TYR A 269 6.16 -7.76 3.47
N GLY A 270 6.22 -8.46 4.60
CA GLY A 270 6.55 -9.90 4.62
C GLY A 270 5.39 -10.86 4.46
N LEU A 271 4.18 -10.48 4.89
CA LEU A 271 3.08 -11.44 5.10
C LEU A 271 2.67 -12.16 3.80
N ASN A 272 2.63 -11.43 2.67
CA ASN A 272 2.28 -12.00 1.36
C ASN A 272 3.51 -12.35 0.50
N LEU A 273 4.73 -12.36 1.05
CA LEU A 273 5.95 -12.67 0.30
C LEU A 273 5.91 -14.09 -0.28
N GLY A 274 5.36 -15.05 0.46
CA GLY A 274 5.15 -16.42 -0.02
C GLY A 274 4.26 -16.47 -1.26
N ASP A 275 3.17 -15.68 -1.30
CA ASP A 275 2.26 -15.61 -2.44
C ASP A 275 2.97 -15.07 -3.69
N VAL A 276 3.71 -13.97 -3.53
CA VAL A 276 4.46 -13.36 -4.64
C VAL A 276 5.48 -14.34 -5.20
N LEU A 277 6.22 -15.04 -4.34
CA LEU A 277 7.23 -16.04 -4.73
C LEU A 277 6.58 -17.22 -5.47
N LEU A 278 5.48 -17.76 -4.95
CA LEU A 278 4.82 -18.92 -5.56
C LEU A 278 4.16 -18.56 -6.90
N VAL A 279 3.50 -17.40 -7.00
CA VAL A 279 2.96 -16.89 -8.27
C VAL A 279 4.06 -16.67 -9.28
N SER A 280 5.19 -16.07 -8.86
CA SER A 280 6.35 -15.87 -9.72
C SER A 280 6.96 -17.19 -10.19
N ALA A 281 7.01 -18.21 -9.32
CA ALA A 281 7.45 -19.55 -9.67
C ALA A 281 6.55 -20.17 -10.76
N VAL A 282 5.22 -20.14 -10.57
CA VAL A 282 4.26 -20.67 -11.54
C VAL A 282 4.38 -19.94 -12.88
N LEU A 283 4.43 -18.61 -12.87
CA LEU A 283 4.54 -17.80 -14.09
C LEU A 283 5.87 -18.02 -14.82
N ALA A 284 7.00 -18.12 -14.11
CA ALA A 284 8.29 -18.48 -14.71
C ALA A 284 8.26 -19.88 -15.34
N GLY A 285 7.58 -20.83 -14.69
CA GLY A 285 7.33 -22.17 -15.22
C GLY A 285 6.53 -22.13 -16.52
N VAL A 286 5.42 -21.37 -16.56
CA VAL A 286 4.62 -21.17 -17.78
C VAL A 286 5.46 -20.55 -18.89
N GLU A 287 6.27 -19.54 -18.60
CA GLU A 287 7.16 -18.92 -19.60
C GLU A 287 8.18 -19.90 -20.18
N SER A 288 8.63 -20.90 -19.41
CA SER A 288 9.57 -21.93 -19.87
C SER A 288 8.97 -22.85 -20.95
N THR A 289 7.65 -23.03 -20.97
CA THR A 289 6.96 -23.89 -21.96
C THR A 289 6.96 -23.31 -23.36
N GLY A 290 7.03 -21.98 -23.48
CA GLY A 290 7.07 -21.28 -24.77
C GLY A 290 8.48 -21.12 -25.35
N VAL A 291 9.47 -21.86 -24.86
CA VAL A 291 10.87 -21.85 -25.31
C VAL A 291 11.21 -23.21 -25.93
N SER A 292 10.87 -23.45 -27.19
CA SER A 292 11.15 -24.72 -27.88
C SER A 292 12.59 -24.83 -28.38
N HIS A 293 13.20 -23.73 -28.83
CA HIS A 293 14.49 -23.76 -29.55
C HIS A 293 15.72 -23.40 -28.70
N ALA A 294 15.53 -22.98 -27.44
CA ALA A 294 16.64 -22.55 -26.56
C ALA A 294 16.67 -23.34 -25.24
N ARG A 295 17.13 -24.59 -25.32
CA ARG A 295 17.15 -25.56 -24.20
C ARG A 295 17.80 -24.99 -22.93
N ARG A 296 18.90 -24.23 -23.05
CA ARG A 296 19.57 -23.59 -21.89
C ARG A 296 18.68 -22.59 -21.18
N LEU A 297 18.00 -21.71 -21.92
CA LEU A 297 17.08 -20.73 -21.36
C LEU A 297 15.88 -21.43 -20.71
N GLN A 298 15.34 -22.47 -21.34
CA GLN A 298 14.27 -23.27 -20.76
C GLN A 298 14.67 -23.89 -19.41
N TRP A 299 15.86 -24.50 -19.33
CA TRP A 299 16.38 -25.05 -18.07
C TRP A 299 16.60 -23.97 -17.01
N ALA A 300 17.15 -22.81 -17.39
CA ALA A 300 17.33 -21.69 -16.47
C ALA A 300 16.00 -21.20 -15.88
N LEU A 301 14.94 -21.08 -16.70
CA LEU A 301 13.61 -20.68 -16.23
C LEU A 301 12.97 -21.73 -15.32
N ARG A 302 13.15 -23.02 -15.61
CA ARG A 302 12.67 -24.10 -14.73
C ARG A 302 13.41 -24.12 -13.40
N ALA A 303 14.73 -23.98 -13.43
CA ALA A 303 15.54 -23.88 -12.22
C ALA A 303 15.13 -22.66 -11.38
N LEU A 304 14.90 -21.51 -12.03
CA LEU A 304 14.37 -20.32 -11.37
C LEU A 304 13.00 -20.57 -10.74
N ALA A 305 12.07 -21.21 -11.46
CA ALA A 305 10.75 -21.54 -10.95
C ALA A 305 10.84 -22.45 -9.71
N VAL A 306 11.68 -23.48 -9.75
CA VAL A 306 11.92 -24.37 -8.59
C VAL A 306 12.52 -23.57 -7.42
N GLY A 307 13.54 -22.74 -7.67
CA GLY A 307 14.16 -21.91 -6.64
C GLY A 307 13.18 -20.94 -5.97
N LEU A 308 12.33 -20.28 -6.76
CA LEU A 308 11.27 -19.42 -6.24
C LEU A 308 10.21 -20.20 -5.46
N GLY A 309 9.86 -21.41 -5.90
CA GLY A 309 8.93 -22.29 -5.19
C GLY A 309 9.49 -22.73 -3.83
N LEU A 310 10.77 -23.13 -3.76
CA LEU A 310 11.44 -23.45 -2.51
C LEU A 310 11.53 -22.23 -1.58
N ALA A 311 11.83 -21.05 -2.13
CA ALA A 311 11.81 -19.80 -1.37
C ALA A 311 10.41 -19.48 -0.83
N ALA A 312 9.35 -19.75 -1.60
CA ALA A 312 7.97 -19.58 -1.13
C ALA A 312 7.66 -20.50 0.06
N LEU A 313 8.05 -21.78 -0.01
CA LEU A 313 7.91 -22.72 1.11
C LEU A 313 8.66 -22.23 2.36
N PHE A 314 9.88 -21.73 2.19
CA PHE A 314 10.64 -21.14 3.29
C PHE A 314 9.94 -19.90 3.88
N ALA A 315 9.40 -19.03 3.02
CA ALA A 315 8.65 -17.85 3.46
C ALA A 315 7.40 -18.25 4.27
N TYR A 316 6.61 -19.21 3.78
CA TYR A 316 5.46 -19.73 4.52
C TYR A 316 5.85 -20.39 5.84
N TRP A 317 6.94 -21.16 5.85
CA TRP A 317 7.47 -21.76 7.08
C TRP A 317 7.82 -20.68 8.12
N LYS A 318 8.41 -19.57 7.70
CA LYS A 318 8.69 -18.41 8.57
C LYS A 318 7.45 -17.68 9.08
N LEU A 319 6.28 -17.86 8.44
CA LEU A 319 5.02 -17.30 8.90
C LEU A 319 4.29 -18.18 9.93
N LEU A 320 4.62 -19.48 10.02
CA LEU A 320 3.96 -20.39 10.96
C LEU A 320 4.01 -19.89 12.43
N PRO A 321 5.14 -19.35 12.93
CA PRO A 321 5.18 -18.81 14.30
C PRO A 321 4.28 -17.58 14.52
N LEU A 322 3.86 -16.89 13.45
CA LEU A 322 2.97 -15.73 13.54
C LEU A 322 1.49 -16.13 13.56
N ILE A 323 1.17 -17.38 13.23
CA ILE A 323 -0.20 -17.88 13.23
C ILE A 323 -0.88 -17.69 14.59
N PRO A 324 -0.33 -18.11 15.73
CA PRO A 324 -1.03 -17.98 17.02
C PRO A 324 -0.93 -16.58 17.65
N VAL A 325 -0.38 -15.58 16.93
CA VAL A 325 -0.23 -14.23 17.49
C VAL A 325 -1.56 -13.51 17.41
N THR A 326 -2.03 -13.04 18.56
CA THR A 326 -3.23 -12.22 18.71
C THR A 326 -2.88 -10.73 18.67
N GLY A 327 -3.88 -9.90 18.41
CA GLY A 327 -3.73 -8.45 18.30
C GLY A 327 -5.07 -7.75 18.06
N GLY A 328 -5.13 -6.46 18.36
CA GLY A 328 -6.34 -5.65 18.15
C GLY A 328 -6.59 -5.42 16.66
N ILE A 329 -7.68 -5.98 16.14
CA ILE A 329 -8.16 -5.71 14.78
C ILE A 329 -9.67 -5.96 14.71
N VAL A 330 -10.42 -5.05 14.10
CA VAL A 330 -11.78 -5.29 13.66
C VAL A 330 -11.72 -6.26 12.48
N ALA A 331 -12.10 -7.51 12.74
CA ALA A 331 -12.07 -8.55 11.73
C ALA A 331 -13.11 -8.27 10.64
N PRO A 332 -12.76 -8.35 9.34
CA PRO A 332 -13.75 -8.43 8.28
C PRO A 332 -14.53 -9.74 8.44
N ARG A 333 -15.66 -9.88 7.75
CA ARG A 333 -16.36 -11.17 7.67
C ARG A 333 -15.52 -12.12 6.81
N PHE A 334 -14.59 -12.81 7.46
CA PHE A 334 -13.52 -13.61 6.88
C PHE A 334 -14.00 -14.55 5.76
N HIS A 335 -15.05 -15.35 6.02
CA HIS A 335 -15.57 -16.29 5.03
C HIS A 335 -16.11 -15.60 3.78
N ALA A 336 -16.73 -14.43 3.92
CA ALA A 336 -17.18 -13.64 2.78
C ALA A 336 -15.98 -13.10 2.00
N MET A 337 -14.93 -12.61 2.68
CA MET A 337 -13.69 -12.16 2.03
C MET A 337 -13.07 -13.28 1.20
N LEU A 338 -12.87 -14.45 1.82
CA LEU A 338 -12.27 -15.62 1.19
C LEU A 338 -13.07 -16.12 -0.01
N ARG A 339 -14.40 -16.24 0.12
CA ARG A 339 -15.28 -16.63 -1.00
C ARG A 339 -15.19 -15.61 -2.14
N GLY A 340 -15.26 -14.32 -1.84
CA GLY A 340 -15.16 -13.25 -2.83
C GLY A 340 -13.83 -13.32 -3.59
N GLN A 341 -12.73 -13.43 -2.88
CA GLN A 341 -11.39 -13.57 -3.43
C GLN A 341 -11.26 -14.80 -4.34
N LEU A 342 -11.68 -15.99 -3.87
CA LEU A 342 -11.57 -17.23 -4.64
C LEU A 342 -12.46 -17.24 -5.89
N VAL A 343 -13.70 -16.73 -5.78
CA VAL A 343 -14.63 -16.64 -6.93
C VAL A 343 -14.08 -15.71 -8.00
N LEU A 344 -13.57 -14.53 -7.62
CA LEU A 344 -12.94 -13.60 -8.58
C LEU A 344 -11.65 -14.17 -9.17
N SER A 345 -10.84 -14.87 -8.37
CA SER A 345 -9.63 -15.53 -8.83
C SER A 345 -9.93 -16.58 -9.91
N LEU A 346 -10.93 -17.43 -9.66
CA LEU A 346 -11.41 -18.41 -10.62
C LEU A 346 -11.96 -17.74 -11.89
N GLY A 347 -12.77 -16.69 -11.73
CA GLY A 347 -13.29 -15.90 -12.84
C GLY A 347 -12.17 -15.34 -13.73
N LEU A 348 -11.12 -14.79 -13.14
CA LEU A 348 -9.94 -14.27 -13.85
C LEU A 348 -9.15 -15.38 -14.57
N LEU A 349 -8.98 -16.55 -13.96
CA LEU A 349 -8.27 -17.68 -14.58
C LEU A 349 -9.05 -18.27 -15.76
N LEU A 350 -10.38 -18.28 -15.70
CA LEU A 350 -11.26 -18.74 -16.77
C LEU A 350 -11.51 -17.69 -17.86
N LEU A 351 -11.21 -16.41 -17.56
CA LEU A 351 -11.48 -15.28 -18.45
C LEU A 351 -10.89 -15.43 -19.86
N PRO A 352 -9.64 -15.87 -20.06
CA PRO A 352 -9.07 -16.00 -21.41
C PRO A 352 -9.80 -17.06 -22.25
N LEU A 353 -10.22 -18.16 -21.63
CA LEU A 353 -10.99 -19.21 -22.30
C LEU A 353 -12.39 -18.70 -22.67
N ALA A 354 -13.05 -18.01 -21.74
CA ALA A 354 -14.36 -17.41 -21.97
C ALA A 354 -14.30 -16.36 -23.08
N ALA A 355 -13.33 -15.43 -23.03
CA ALA A 355 -13.12 -14.43 -24.06
C ALA A 355 -12.89 -15.06 -25.43
N LYS A 356 -12.06 -16.10 -25.53
CA LYS A 356 -11.83 -16.84 -26.78
C LYS A 356 -13.11 -17.47 -27.33
N ARG A 357 -13.93 -18.11 -26.49
CA ARG A 357 -15.21 -18.73 -26.90
C ARG A 357 -16.24 -17.68 -27.35
N MET A 358 -16.24 -16.51 -26.73
CA MET A 358 -17.08 -15.37 -27.13
C MET A 358 -16.50 -14.59 -28.32
N GLY A 359 -15.35 -15.01 -28.84
CA GLY A 359 -14.60 -14.32 -29.89
C GLY A 359 -14.14 -12.92 -29.49
N LEU A 360 -14.05 -12.60 -28.20
CA LEU A 360 -13.62 -11.28 -27.69
C LEU A 360 -12.10 -11.16 -27.70
N ALA A 361 -11.60 -9.96 -28.00
CA ALA A 361 -10.18 -9.66 -28.07
C ALA A 361 -9.64 -9.33 -26.67
N LEU A 362 -9.15 -10.36 -25.95
CA LEU A 362 -8.39 -10.17 -24.72
C LEU A 362 -6.90 -9.93 -24.98
N GLY A 363 -6.38 -10.56 -26.04
CA GLY A 363 -4.96 -10.55 -26.39
C GLY A 363 -4.05 -11.18 -25.33
N ASP A 364 -2.74 -11.20 -25.61
CA ASP A 364 -1.77 -11.76 -24.67
C ASP A 364 -1.63 -10.91 -23.40
N THR A 365 -1.79 -9.59 -23.54
CA THR A 365 -1.69 -8.64 -22.41
C THR A 365 -2.81 -8.89 -21.40
N GLY A 366 -4.07 -8.90 -21.84
CA GLY A 366 -5.20 -9.19 -20.96
C GLY A 366 -5.13 -10.61 -20.38
N THR A 367 -4.64 -11.59 -21.17
CA THR A 367 -4.42 -12.96 -20.67
C THR A 367 -3.40 -13.02 -19.54
N ARG A 368 -2.27 -12.30 -19.67
CA ARG A 368 -1.23 -12.23 -18.63
C ARG A 368 -1.72 -11.49 -17.38
N LEU A 369 -2.39 -10.35 -17.55
CA LEU A 369 -2.98 -9.59 -16.44
C LEU A 369 -3.98 -10.46 -15.66
N ALA A 370 -4.85 -11.19 -16.36
CA ALA A 370 -5.83 -12.08 -15.76
C ALA A 370 -5.17 -13.23 -15.00
N ARG A 371 -4.17 -13.89 -15.62
CA ARG A 371 -3.44 -15.00 -15.00
C ARG A 371 -2.67 -14.59 -13.75
N TYR A 372 -1.93 -13.48 -13.79
CA TYR A 372 -1.17 -13.00 -12.64
C TYR A 372 -2.11 -12.74 -11.46
N ALA A 373 -3.16 -11.92 -11.66
CA ALA A 373 -4.09 -11.58 -10.59
C ALA A 373 -4.88 -12.80 -10.09
N GLY A 374 -5.36 -13.65 -11.00
CA GLY A 374 -6.09 -14.86 -10.65
C GLY A 374 -5.23 -15.90 -9.91
N LEU A 375 -3.96 -16.07 -10.29
CA LEU A 375 -3.02 -16.93 -9.56
C LEU A 375 -2.72 -16.35 -8.17
N PHE A 376 -2.49 -15.04 -8.07
CA PHE A 376 -2.18 -14.41 -6.79
C PHE A 376 -3.34 -14.49 -5.80
N GLY A 377 -4.55 -14.13 -6.23
CA GLY A 377 -5.74 -14.29 -5.39
C GLY A 377 -6.04 -15.75 -5.06
N GLY A 378 -5.83 -16.67 -6.01
CA GLY A 378 -6.04 -18.11 -5.81
C GLY A 378 -5.06 -18.71 -4.80
N VAL A 379 -3.77 -18.45 -4.97
CA VAL A 379 -2.71 -18.89 -4.04
C VAL A 379 -2.98 -18.36 -2.63
N GLY A 380 -3.21 -17.05 -2.48
CA GLY A 380 -3.46 -16.46 -1.17
C GLY A 380 -4.71 -17.05 -0.49
N GLY A 381 -5.77 -17.31 -1.27
CA GLY A 381 -7.00 -17.93 -0.75
C GLY A 381 -6.82 -19.40 -0.36
N LEU A 382 -6.02 -20.16 -1.12
CA LEU A 382 -5.70 -21.56 -0.80
C LEU A 382 -4.85 -21.67 0.47
N VAL A 383 -3.84 -20.81 0.63
CA VAL A 383 -3.02 -20.76 1.85
C VAL A 383 -3.90 -20.53 3.08
N GLN A 384 -4.86 -19.62 2.97
CA GLN A 384 -5.78 -19.34 4.07
C GLN A 384 -6.74 -20.48 4.37
N LEU A 385 -7.25 -21.17 3.35
CA LEU A 385 -8.03 -22.38 3.55
C LEU A 385 -7.24 -23.45 4.30
N LEU A 386 -5.96 -23.62 3.98
CA LEU A 386 -5.06 -24.53 4.68
C LEU A 386 -4.84 -24.10 6.13
N CYS A 387 -4.59 -22.81 6.38
CA CYS A 387 -4.42 -22.28 7.74
C CYS A 387 -5.70 -22.46 8.59
N LEU A 388 -6.88 -22.20 8.02
CA LEU A 388 -8.17 -22.40 8.69
C LEU A 388 -8.41 -23.86 9.10
N TRP A 389 -7.87 -24.82 8.35
CA TRP A 389 -8.00 -26.22 8.71
C TRP A 389 -7.18 -26.57 9.95
N SER A 390 -6.09 -25.83 10.20
CA SER A 390 -5.18 -26.04 11.32
C SER A 390 -5.41 -25.13 12.54
N VAL A 391 -6.21 -24.07 12.42
CA VAL A 391 -6.33 -23.00 13.44
C VAL A 391 -7.80 -22.69 13.69
N THR A 392 -8.23 -22.85 14.94
CA THR A 392 -9.63 -22.64 15.36
C THR A 392 -9.93 -21.21 15.79
N SER A 393 -8.92 -20.41 16.10
CA SER A 393 -9.02 -19.01 16.51
C SER A 393 -8.83 -18.03 15.35
N ARG A 394 -9.51 -16.88 15.40
CA ARG A 394 -9.39 -15.79 14.42
C ARG A 394 -8.16 -14.96 14.71
N GLU A 395 -7.01 -15.50 14.30
CA GLU A 395 -5.72 -14.91 14.64
C GLU A 395 -5.39 -13.64 13.84
N TYR A 396 -4.65 -12.72 14.47
CA TYR A 396 -4.43 -11.34 13.99
C TYR A 396 -3.82 -11.29 12.59
N TYR A 397 -2.76 -12.06 12.34
CA TYR A 397 -2.09 -12.07 11.03
C TYR A 397 -2.90 -12.78 9.95
N LEU A 398 -3.71 -13.77 10.32
CA LEU A 398 -4.56 -14.48 9.36
C LEU A 398 -5.64 -13.54 8.79
N ILE A 399 -6.20 -12.68 9.65
CA ILE A 399 -7.17 -11.66 9.24
C ILE A 399 -6.55 -10.68 8.23
N LYS A 400 -5.33 -10.19 8.49
CA LYS A 400 -4.64 -9.24 7.62
C LYS A 400 -4.31 -9.80 6.25
N TYR A 401 -4.02 -11.09 6.17
CA TYR A 401 -3.45 -11.74 4.99
C TYR A 401 -4.25 -11.55 3.69
N HIS A 402 -5.58 -11.44 3.76
CA HIS A 402 -6.47 -11.37 2.58
C HIS A 402 -6.29 -10.11 1.74
N LEU A 403 -5.84 -9.02 2.34
CA LEU A 403 -5.95 -7.68 1.77
C LEU A 403 -5.36 -7.62 0.36
N HIS A 404 -4.13 -8.09 0.19
CA HIS A 404 -3.42 -7.99 -1.08
C HIS A 404 -4.09 -8.80 -2.19
N GLY A 405 -4.46 -10.04 -1.87
CA GLY A 405 -5.15 -10.94 -2.81
C GLY A 405 -6.49 -10.38 -3.24
N ALA A 406 -7.33 -9.98 -2.28
CA ALA A 406 -8.66 -9.43 -2.53
C ALA A 406 -8.61 -8.12 -3.33
N MET A 407 -7.71 -7.19 -2.99
CA MET A 407 -7.58 -5.92 -3.70
C MET A 407 -7.08 -6.12 -5.13
N LEU A 408 -6.07 -6.98 -5.34
CA LEU A 408 -5.53 -7.24 -6.68
C LEU A 408 -6.59 -7.86 -7.59
N VAL A 409 -7.34 -8.88 -7.13
CA VAL A 409 -8.37 -9.50 -7.96
C VAL A 409 -9.54 -8.55 -8.23
N LEU A 410 -9.89 -7.69 -7.28
CA LEU A 410 -10.90 -6.65 -7.50
C LEU A 410 -10.44 -5.68 -8.58
N CYS A 411 -9.24 -5.09 -8.46
CA CYS A 411 -8.67 -4.17 -9.44
C CYS A 411 -8.58 -4.80 -10.83
N ALA A 412 -8.07 -6.03 -10.92
CA ALA A 412 -7.94 -6.74 -12.20
C ALA A 412 -9.30 -7.06 -12.82
N THR A 413 -10.28 -7.47 -12.00
CA THR A 413 -11.65 -7.73 -12.46
C THR A 413 -12.27 -6.46 -13.03
N LEU A 414 -12.17 -5.33 -12.31
CA LEU A 414 -12.71 -4.04 -12.78
C LEU A 414 -12.14 -3.65 -14.15
N VAL A 415 -10.82 -3.75 -14.33
CA VAL A 415 -10.17 -3.39 -15.60
C VAL A 415 -10.60 -4.34 -16.73
N LEU A 416 -10.48 -5.66 -16.51
CA LEU A 416 -10.67 -6.64 -17.58
C LEU A 416 -12.15 -6.83 -17.94
N VAL A 417 -13.06 -6.80 -16.97
CA VAL A 417 -14.51 -6.92 -17.23
C VAL A 417 -15.03 -5.66 -17.91
N SER A 418 -14.61 -4.47 -17.49
CA SER A 418 -15.00 -3.22 -18.16
C SER A 418 -14.54 -3.20 -19.62
N ALA A 419 -13.32 -3.69 -19.87
CA ALA A 419 -12.81 -3.88 -21.22
C ALA A 419 -13.72 -4.83 -22.03
N LEU A 420 -13.98 -6.04 -21.53
CA LEU A 420 -14.80 -7.01 -22.27
C LEU A 420 -16.25 -6.54 -22.47
N LEU A 421 -16.84 -5.87 -21.48
CA LEU A 421 -18.18 -5.30 -21.56
C LEU A 421 -18.29 -4.26 -22.69
N ALA A 422 -17.28 -3.39 -22.84
CA ALA A 422 -17.26 -2.42 -23.93
C ALA A 422 -17.22 -3.08 -25.31
N GLN A 423 -16.47 -4.19 -25.48
CA GLN A 423 -16.44 -4.94 -26.73
C GLN A 423 -17.78 -5.57 -27.05
N VAL A 424 -18.43 -6.16 -26.05
CA VAL A 424 -19.76 -6.76 -26.17
C VAL A 424 -20.78 -5.72 -26.60
N LEU A 425 -20.84 -4.58 -25.89
CA LEU A 425 -21.78 -3.51 -26.21
C LEU A 425 -21.53 -2.95 -27.61
N SER A 426 -20.26 -2.84 -28.02
CA SER A 426 -19.90 -2.43 -29.37
C SER A 426 -20.39 -3.42 -30.43
N ARG A 427 -20.27 -4.73 -30.19
CA ARG A 427 -20.77 -5.78 -31.09
C ARG A 427 -22.29 -5.83 -31.14
N TRP A 428 -22.94 -5.68 -29.99
CA TRP A 428 -24.39 -5.62 -29.88
C TRP A 428 -24.96 -4.42 -30.64
N ALA A 429 -24.35 -3.24 -30.49
CA ALA A 429 -24.73 -2.04 -31.25
C ALA A 429 -24.59 -2.24 -32.78
N LEU A 430 -23.62 -3.05 -33.21
CA LEU A 430 -23.42 -3.41 -34.62
C LEU A 430 -24.27 -4.61 -35.08
N ARG A 431 -25.15 -5.15 -34.22
CA ARG A 431 -25.97 -6.35 -34.46
C ARG A 431 -25.17 -7.60 -34.84
N GLN A 432 -23.91 -7.68 -34.42
CA GLN A 432 -23.03 -8.82 -34.67
C GLN A 432 -22.96 -9.71 -33.42
N GLY A 433 -23.69 -10.84 -33.38
CA GLY A 433 -23.34 -11.98 -32.53
C GLY A 433 -24.33 -12.43 -31.45
N GLY A 434 -25.31 -13.27 -31.84
CA GLY A 434 -26.18 -13.99 -30.89
C GLY A 434 -25.41 -14.84 -29.85
N ALA A 435 -24.29 -15.46 -30.25
CA ALA A 435 -23.48 -16.32 -29.39
C ALA A 435 -22.69 -15.60 -28.27
N ALA A 436 -22.49 -14.28 -28.36
CA ALA A 436 -21.76 -13.52 -27.32
C ALA A 436 -22.54 -13.42 -26.00
N HIS A 437 -23.86 -13.53 -26.04
CA HIS A 437 -24.74 -13.32 -24.88
C HIS A 437 -24.70 -14.46 -23.87
N ALA A 438 -24.60 -15.71 -24.33
CA ALA A 438 -24.61 -16.89 -23.46
C ALA A 438 -23.35 -17.01 -22.59
N GLY A 439 -22.19 -16.54 -23.06
CA GLY A 439 -20.94 -16.55 -22.30
C GLY A 439 -20.82 -15.43 -21.27
N LEU A 440 -21.59 -14.35 -21.41
CA LEU A 440 -21.53 -13.18 -20.53
C LEU A 440 -22.28 -13.37 -19.23
N VAL A 441 -23.41 -14.09 -19.26
CA VAL A 441 -24.22 -14.32 -18.07
C VAL A 441 -23.41 -15.05 -16.98
N PRO A 442 -22.71 -16.17 -17.25
CA PRO A 442 -21.89 -16.83 -16.24
C PRO A 442 -20.76 -15.94 -15.71
N LEU A 443 -20.12 -15.15 -16.57
CA LEU A 443 -19.05 -14.25 -16.16
C LEU A 443 -19.58 -13.11 -15.27
N ALA A 444 -20.69 -12.48 -15.66
CA ALA A 444 -21.34 -11.43 -14.88
C ALA A 444 -21.82 -11.95 -13.53
N VAL A 445 -22.35 -13.18 -13.48
CA VAL A 445 -22.75 -13.85 -12.24
C VAL A 445 -21.53 -14.10 -11.34
N LEU A 446 -20.43 -14.63 -11.86
CA LEU A 446 -19.21 -14.86 -11.08
C LEU A 446 -18.66 -13.54 -10.51
N VAL A 447 -18.59 -12.49 -11.33
CA VAL A 447 -18.14 -11.15 -10.92
C VAL A 447 -19.08 -10.59 -9.86
N GLY A 448 -20.40 -10.67 -10.07
CA GLY A 448 -21.41 -10.20 -9.13
C GLY A 448 -21.33 -10.90 -7.79
N ILE A 449 -21.24 -12.23 -7.77
CA ILE A 449 -21.06 -13.03 -6.54
C ILE A 449 -19.77 -12.63 -5.83
N GLY A 450 -18.67 -12.52 -6.58
CA GLY A 450 -17.36 -12.16 -6.03
C GLY A 450 -17.38 -10.78 -5.35
N VAL A 451 -17.85 -9.76 -6.07
CA VAL A 451 -17.96 -8.38 -5.58
C VAL A 451 -18.94 -8.28 -4.41
N PHE A 452 -20.09 -8.96 -4.46
CA PHE A 452 -21.05 -9.01 -3.36
C PHE A 452 -20.44 -9.58 -2.09
N ASN A 453 -19.68 -10.68 -2.20
CA ASN A 453 -19.01 -11.29 -1.07
C ASN A 453 -17.91 -10.38 -0.48
N LEU A 454 -17.11 -9.72 -1.33
CA LEU A 454 -16.13 -8.73 -0.87
C LEU A 454 -16.80 -7.53 -0.18
N ARG A 455 -17.89 -7.00 -0.75
CA ARG A 455 -18.69 -5.93 -0.13
C ARG A 455 -19.27 -6.34 1.21
N SER A 456 -19.76 -7.57 1.31
CA SER A 456 -20.28 -8.14 2.56
C SER A 456 -19.17 -8.37 3.59
N ALA A 457 -17.94 -8.59 3.14
CA ALA A 457 -16.79 -8.84 4.02
C ALA A 457 -16.37 -7.60 4.80
N ILE A 458 -16.47 -6.43 4.18
CA ILE A 458 -15.96 -5.16 4.72
C ILE A 458 -17.02 -4.37 5.50
N THR A 459 -18.21 -4.94 5.71
CA THR A 459 -19.28 -4.27 6.46
C THR A 459 -18.89 -3.82 7.88
N PRO A 460 -17.98 -4.52 8.61
CA PRO A 460 -17.52 -4.04 9.91
C PRO A 460 -16.77 -2.70 9.87
N TYR A 461 -16.33 -2.24 8.69
CA TYR A 461 -15.63 -0.96 8.51
C TYR A 461 -16.57 0.18 8.11
N GLU A 462 -17.86 -0.11 7.87
CA GLU A 462 -18.78 0.87 7.33
C GLU A 462 -19.04 2.02 8.28
N ASP A 463 -19.29 1.74 9.56
CA ASP A 463 -19.71 2.77 10.51
C ASP A 463 -18.61 3.82 10.71
N SER A 464 -17.37 3.38 10.94
CA SER A 464 -16.22 4.29 11.07
C SER A 464 -15.90 5.02 9.75
N PHE A 465 -16.10 4.35 8.60
CA PHE A 465 -15.95 4.99 7.30
C PHE A 465 -17.03 6.03 7.02
N GLN A 466 -18.29 5.77 7.40
CA GLN A 466 -19.38 6.73 7.28
C GLN A 466 -19.14 7.93 8.18
N GLU A 467 -18.65 7.70 9.40
CA GLU A 467 -18.25 8.76 10.31
C GLU A 467 -17.16 9.64 9.66
N ARG A 468 -16.09 9.04 9.10
CA ARG A 468 -15.02 9.76 8.36
C ARG A 468 -15.60 10.59 7.22
N ARG A 469 -16.45 9.98 6.40
CA ARG A 469 -17.04 10.60 5.22
C ARG A 469 -18.01 11.74 5.58
N SER A 470 -18.69 11.63 6.72
CA SER A 470 -19.59 12.68 7.19
C SER A 470 -18.84 13.97 7.52
N GLY A 471 -17.58 13.84 7.97
CA GLY A 471 -16.73 14.97 8.33
C GLY A 471 -17.27 15.81 9.49
N LYS A 472 -18.20 15.27 10.30
CA LYS A 472 -18.93 16.01 11.33
C LYS A 472 -18.93 15.27 12.66
N ALA A 473 -18.67 16.02 13.74
CA ALA A 473 -18.83 15.57 15.12
C ALA A 473 -20.32 15.34 15.49
N PRO A 474 -20.63 14.57 16.55
CA PRO A 474 -19.71 13.88 17.46
C PRO A 474 -19.03 12.67 16.81
N TRP A 475 -17.78 12.45 17.20
CA TRP A 475 -17.00 11.28 16.81
C TRP A 475 -17.18 10.16 17.83
N ASN A 476 -17.57 8.97 17.38
CA ASN A 476 -17.86 7.82 18.23
C ASN A 476 -16.84 6.70 18.03
N LEU A 477 -16.38 6.53 16.79
CA LEU A 477 -15.45 5.47 16.40
C LEU A 477 -14.08 6.02 15.97
N LEU A 478 -14.00 7.32 15.68
CA LEU A 478 -12.79 7.97 15.19
C LEU A 478 -12.14 8.86 16.23
N PHE A 479 -10.81 8.79 16.25
CA PHE A 479 -9.96 9.61 17.11
C PHE A 479 -8.87 10.29 16.28
N PRO A 480 -8.32 11.43 16.72
CA PRO A 480 -7.16 12.02 16.07
C PRO A 480 -5.96 11.07 16.17
N LEU A 481 -5.21 10.90 15.08
CA LEU A 481 -3.90 10.27 15.17
C LEU A 481 -2.87 11.21 15.82
N ALA A 482 -3.02 12.50 15.57
CA ALA A 482 -2.26 13.58 16.20
C ALA A 482 -3.19 14.78 16.41
N ASP A 483 -3.02 15.49 17.52
CA ASP A 483 -3.63 16.79 17.71
C ASP A 483 -2.69 17.86 17.16
N ARG A 484 -2.96 18.34 15.94
CA ARG A 484 -2.05 19.25 15.22
C ARG A 484 -1.93 20.62 15.88
N GLU A 485 -3.00 21.09 16.51
CA GLU A 485 -2.99 22.34 17.26
C GLU A 485 -2.24 22.17 18.59
N GLY A 486 -2.49 21.07 19.33
CA GLY A 486 -1.70 20.73 20.52
C GLY A 486 -0.23 20.53 20.20
N TRP A 487 0.09 19.88 19.07
CA TRP A 487 1.46 19.68 18.60
C TRP A 487 2.20 20.99 18.38
N SER A 488 1.59 21.94 17.66
CA SER A 488 2.23 23.24 17.38
C SER A 488 2.50 24.02 18.67
N ARG A 489 1.59 23.94 19.64
CA ARG A 489 1.72 24.52 20.98
C ARG A 489 2.83 23.87 21.80
N ILE A 490 2.96 22.54 21.74
CA ILE A 490 4.07 21.82 22.36
C ILE A 490 5.39 22.31 21.77
N GLN A 491 5.53 22.35 20.44
CA GLN A 491 6.76 22.83 19.78
C GLN A 491 7.08 24.29 20.14
N ALA A 492 6.09 25.17 20.16
CA ALA A 492 6.27 26.57 20.55
C ALA A 492 6.73 26.71 22.00
N THR A 493 6.18 25.90 22.91
CA THR A 493 6.58 25.86 24.32
C THR A 493 8.01 25.35 24.48
N LEU A 494 8.37 24.24 23.83
CA LEU A 494 9.74 23.71 23.85
C LEU A 494 10.76 24.73 23.33
N ALA A 495 10.44 25.43 22.23
CA ALA A 495 11.30 26.46 21.66
C ALA A 495 11.48 27.65 22.61
N ARG A 496 10.40 28.10 23.26
CA ARG A 496 10.39 29.23 24.20
C ARG A 496 11.11 28.92 25.51
N GLU A 497 10.92 27.72 26.05
CA GLU A 497 11.54 27.28 27.32
C GLU A 497 12.96 26.71 27.09
N HIS A 498 13.43 26.67 25.83
CA HIS A 498 14.71 26.05 25.43
C HIS A 498 14.89 24.62 25.97
N ALA A 499 13.79 23.86 25.99
CA ALA A 499 13.67 22.55 26.58
C ALA A 499 13.44 21.46 25.52
N ASP A 500 13.76 20.22 25.88
CA ASP A 500 13.51 19.03 25.10
C ASP A 500 12.17 18.39 25.49
N PHE A 501 11.62 17.59 24.58
CA PHE A 501 10.35 16.91 24.81
C PHE A 501 10.53 15.73 25.78
N GLY A 502 9.92 15.82 26.97
CA GLY A 502 9.94 14.79 28.01
C GLY A 502 8.81 13.75 27.89
N GLY A 503 7.68 14.13 27.32
CA GLY A 503 6.58 13.21 27.05
C GLY A 503 5.22 13.88 26.96
N PHE A 504 4.25 13.14 26.44
CA PHE A 504 2.85 13.53 26.35
C PHE A 504 1.98 12.42 26.94
N VAL A 505 1.05 12.77 27.83
CA VAL A 505 0.12 11.84 28.48
C VAL A 505 -1.29 12.05 27.96
N SER A 506 -1.94 10.98 27.52
CA SER A 506 -3.34 10.97 27.11
C SER A 506 -3.94 9.58 27.30
N ALA A 507 -5.24 9.51 27.59
CA ALA A 507 -6.01 8.27 27.58
C ALA A 507 -6.10 7.63 26.18
N ASN A 508 -5.86 8.40 25.13
CA ASN A 508 -5.89 7.93 23.77
C ASN A 508 -4.53 7.34 23.38
N TRP A 509 -4.42 6.00 23.40
CA TRP A 509 -3.17 5.31 23.04
C TRP A 509 -2.62 5.68 21.66
N PRO A 510 -3.40 5.68 20.56
CA PRO A 510 -2.92 6.08 19.24
C PRO A 510 -2.30 7.49 19.22
N LEU A 511 -3.01 8.46 19.79
CA LEU A 511 -2.57 9.86 19.89
C LEU A 511 -1.29 9.96 20.71
N MET A 512 -1.29 9.36 21.91
CA MET A 512 -0.14 9.34 22.80
C MET A 512 1.08 8.73 22.11
N ASN A 513 0.94 7.54 21.51
CA ASN A 513 2.04 6.84 20.85
C ASN A 513 2.62 7.66 19.69
N PHE A 514 1.75 8.17 18.81
CA PHE A 514 2.19 8.90 17.62
C PHE A 514 2.88 10.22 17.95
N MET A 515 2.31 11.03 18.84
CA MET A 515 2.89 12.32 19.22
C MET A 515 4.20 12.14 19.97
N ASN A 516 4.25 11.21 20.93
CA ASN A 516 5.47 10.90 21.67
C ASN A 516 6.58 10.42 20.72
N ALA A 517 6.27 9.53 19.76
CA ALA A 517 7.26 9.00 18.84
C ALA A 517 7.79 10.09 17.90
N SER A 518 6.93 11.04 17.53
CA SER A 518 7.27 12.07 16.56
C SER A 518 8.05 13.25 17.15
N LEU A 519 7.62 13.77 18.31
CA LEU A 519 8.15 15.00 18.92
C LEU A 519 9.49 14.82 19.65
N ARG A 520 9.90 13.58 19.85
CA ARG A 520 11.16 13.22 20.52
C ARG A 520 12.37 13.84 19.83
N THR A 521 13.23 14.49 20.62
CA THR A 521 14.49 15.12 20.20
C THR A 521 15.75 14.41 20.73
N THR A 522 15.64 13.58 21.77
CA THR A 522 16.80 12.97 22.43
C THR A 522 17.29 11.70 21.71
N SER A 523 18.59 11.69 21.38
CA SER A 523 19.30 10.63 20.63
C SER A 523 19.66 9.37 21.44
N ASP A 524 19.66 9.47 22.76
CA ASP A 524 20.35 8.50 23.62
C ASP A 524 19.46 7.33 24.09
N GLU A 525 18.21 7.28 23.63
CA GLU A 525 17.27 6.24 24.04
C GLU A 525 16.95 5.29 22.90
N ASP A 526 16.76 4.02 23.26
CA ASP A 526 16.40 2.98 22.32
C ASP A 526 15.03 3.28 21.68
N PRO A 527 14.97 3.60 20.38
CA PRO A 527 13.70 3.87 19.69
C PRO A 527 12.79 2.63 19.67
N LEU A 528 13.29 1.43 19.98
CA LEU A 528 12.51 0.19 20.02
C LEU A 528 11.83 -0.08 21.38
N ARG A 529 12.20 0.64 22.44
CA ARG A 529 11.55 0.55 23.77
C ARG A 529 10.31 1.44 23.89
N PHE A 530 9.75 1.84 22.76
CA PHE A 530 8.76 2.89 22.69
C PHE A 530 7.38 2.37 22.28
N GLY A 531 6.34 3.11 22.66
CA GLY A 531 4.96 2.84 22.25
C GLY A 531 4.15 2.13 23.32
N TRP A 532 3.82 0.86 23.13
CA TRP A 532 2.92 0.14 24.05
C TRP A 532 3.43 0.08 25.49
N GLU A 533 4.74 -0.08 25.68
CA GLU A 533 5.35 -0.06 27.02
C GLU A 533 5.24 1.33 27.66
N GLN A 534 5.48 2.39 26.89
CA GLN A 534 5.33 3.77 27.37
C GLN A 534 3.90 4.05 27.85
N TYR A 535 2.91 3.60 27.07
CA TYR A 535 1.50 3.75 27.39
C TYR A 535 1.08 2.93 28.62
N THR A 536 1.45 1.65 28.67
CA THR A 536 1.07 0.75 29.78
C THR A 536 1.78 1.07 31.08
N GLN A 537 2.99 1.62 31.01
CA GLN A 537 3.79 1.93 32.19
C GLN A 537 3.76 3.40 32.60
N GLY A 538 3.14 4.28 31.80
CA GLY A 538 3.10 5.72 32.04
C GLY A 538 4.48 6.38 32.00
N LEU A 539 5.35 5.91 31.12
CA LEU A 539 6.72 6.40 31.06
C LEU A 539 6.77 7.76 30.36
N VAL A 540 6.88 8.82 31.16
CA VAL A 540 7.31 10.14 30.72
C VAL A 540 8.64 10.46 31.36
N LYS A 541 9.50 11.20 30.64
CA LYS A 541 10.80 11.60 31.13
C LYS A 541 10.70 12.96 31.79
N GLN A 542 11.00 12.99 33.07
CA GLN A 542 11.19 14.20 33.87
C GLN A 542 12.69 14.40 34.13
N GLY A 543 13.11 15.63 34.34
CA GLY A 543 14.50 15.99 34.52
C GLY A 543 14.87 17.36 33.93
N PRO A 544 16.03 17.92 34.29
CA PRO A 544 16.44 19.25 33.88
C PRO A 544 16.42 19.45 32.36
N GLY A 545 15.72 20.49 31.92
CA GLY A 545 15.58 20.84 30.51
C GLY A 545 14.57 20.00 29.73
N LEU A 546 13.68 19.26 30.41
CA LEU A 546 12.59 18.52 29.77
C LEU A 546 11.23 19.13 30.12
N CYS A 547 10.31 19.07 29.16
CA CYS A 547 8.90 19.42 29.37
C CYS A 547 7.99 18.21 29.17
N VAL A 548 7.06 17.98 30.11
CA VAL A 548 6.01 16.96 30.01
C VAL A 548 4.66 17.63 29.81
N PHE A 549 3.83 17.07 28.93
CA PHE A 549 2.55 17.63 28.49
C PHE A 549 1.40 16.65 28.75
N TRP A 550 0.20 17.15 29.04
CA TRP A 550 -1.01 16.33 29.18
C TRP A 550 -2.28 17.16 28.98
N TYR A 551 -3.41 16.49 28.74
CA TYR A 551 -4.72 17.14 28.79
C TYR A 551 -5.32 17.07 30.20
N ALA A 552 -5.86 18.19 30.68
CA ALA A 552 -6.27 18.35 32.08
C ALA A 552 -7.73 18.79 32.26
N THR A 553 -8.64 18.34 31.39
CA THR A 553 -10.08 18.51 31.64
C THR A 553 -10.60 17.36 32.51
N GLU A 554 -11.74 17.58 33.17
CA GLU A 554 -12.42 16.54 33.96
C GLU A 554 -12.69 15.27 33.12
N ARG A 555 -13.03 15.45 31.84
CA ARG A 555 -13.23 14.34 30.91
C ARG A 555 -11.94 13.58 30.64
N ASP A 556 -10.81 14.27 30.46
CA ASP A 556 -9.52 13.60 30.22
C ASP A 556 -9.15 12.70 31.41
N PHE A 557 -9.39 13.16 32.64
CA PHE A 557 -9.18 12.35 33.85
C PHE A 557 -10.17 11.18 33.95
N GLN A 558 -11.42 11.34 33.50
CA GLN A 558 -12.39 10.25 33.40
C GLN A 558 -11.95 9.21 32.37
N GLU A 559 -11.56 9.63 31.16
CA GLU A 559 -11.04 8.74 30.13
C GLU A 559 -9.77 8.02 30.60
N LEU A 560 -8.86 8.71 31.30
CA LEU A 560 -7.69 8.08 31.92
C LEU A 560 -8.09 7.04 32.96
N THR A 561 -9.15 7.28 33.72
CA THR A 561 -9.70 6.30 34.67
C THR A 561 -10.23 5.06 33.95
N GLU A 562 -10.91 5.23 32.82
CA GLU A 562 -11.40 4.11 31.99
C GLU A 562 -10.25 3.25 31.43
N THR A 563 -9.06 3.82 31.24
CA THR A 563 -7.87 3.06 30.81
C THR A 563 -7.21 2.22 31.92
N GLN A 564 -7.69 2.29 33.17
CA GLN A 564 -7.09 1.59 34.31
C GLN A 564 -7.00 0.06 34.10
N ALA A 565 -7.98 -0.53 33.42
CA ALA A 565 -7.95 -1.97 33.09
C ALA A 565 -6.78 -2.36 32.17
N VAL A 566 -6.21 -1.40 31.42
CA VAL A 566 -5.14 -1.61 30.44
C VAL A 566 -3.76 -1.32 31.02
N ASN A 567 -3.63 -0.25 31.82
CA ASN A 567 -2.34 0.24 32.33
C ASN A 567 -2.19 0.17 33.86
N GLY A 568 -3.15 -0.42 34.57
CA GLY A 568 -3.15 -0.52 36.02
C GLY A 568 -3.31 0.82 36.77
N GLY A 569 -3.73 1.89 36.08
CA GLY A 569 -3.92 3.23 36.65
C GLY A 569 -2.71 4.16 36.53
N ARG A 570 -1.57 3.67 35.98
CA ARG A 570 -0.31 4.42 35.97
C ARG A 570 -0.39 5.75 35.23
N LEU A 571 -1.08 5.82 34.08
CA LEU A 571 -1.24 7.07 33.34
C LEU A 571 -2.03 8.11 34.15
N LEU A 572 -3.06 7.66 34.87
CA LEU A 572 -3.85 8.52 35.74
C LEU A 572 -3.01 9.05 36.90
N ASP A 573 -2.20 8.19 37.53
CA ASP A 573 -1.32 8.57 38.63
C ASP A 573 -0.29 9.62 38.17
N VAL A 574 0.33 9.41 37.00
CA VAL A 574 1.27 10.37 36.41
C VAL A 574 0.59 11.69 36.08
N ALA A 575 -0.57 11.66 35.43
CA ALA A 575 -1.31 12.88 35.09
C ALA A 575 -1.73 13.66 36.35
N ARG A 576 -2.17 12.98 37.41
CA ARG A 576 -2.52 13.62 38.69
C ARG A 576 -1.31 14.19 39.42
N ALA A 577 -0.17 13.51 39.38
CA ALA A 577 1.07 14.02 39.95
C ALA A 577 1.50 15.31 39.24
N LEU A 578 1.50 15.30 37.90
CA LEU A 578 1.79 16.49 37.07
C LEU A 578 0.78 17.62 37.31
N ASP A 579 -0.50 17.29 37.49
CA ASP A 579 -1.54 18.29 37.77
C ASP A 579 -1.46 18.87 39.19
N ALA A 580 -0.77 18.20 40.11
CA ALA A 580 -0.51 18.74 41.45
C ALA A 580 0.69 19.70 41.49
N GLU A 581 1.52 19.76 40.45
CA GLU A 581 2.71 20.62 40.38
C GLU A 581 2.32 22.11 40.39
N ALA A 582 2.94 22.87 41.30
CA ALA A 582 2.65 24.31 41.46
C ALA A 582 3.08 25.14 40.24
N GLU A 583 4.07 24.67 39.50
CA GLU A 583 4.63 25.35 38.33
C GLU A 583 3.91 25.00 37.02
N LYS A 584 2.86 24.18 37.06
CA LYS A 584 2.11 23.79 35.85
C LYS A 584 1.53 25.02 35.15
N ARG A 585 1.61 25.00 33.82
CA ARG A 585 1.00 26.02 32.96
C ARG A 585 0.02 25.37 32.02
N CYS A 586 -1.17 25.93 31.92
CA CYS A 586 -2.25 25.39 31.11
C CYS A 586 -2.77 26.43 30.13
N GLU A 587 -3.15 25.97 28.94
CA GLU A 587 -3.77 26.79 27.92
C GLU A 587 -4.97 26.06 27.32
N ASP A 588 -6.09 26.78 27.22
CA ASP A 588 -7.32 26.28 26.60
C ASP A 588 -7.32 26.64 25.11
N TYR A 589 -7.68 25.69 24.23
CA TYR A 589 -7.83 25.94 22.80
C TYR A 589 -8.90 25.06 22.16
N PRO A 590 -9.55 25.54 21.08
CA PRO A 590 -10.47 24.72 20.32
C PRO A 590 -9.69 23.74 19.43
N ALA A 591 -9.95 22.44 19.58
CA ALA A 591 -9.42 21.44 18.66
C ALA A 591 -10.43 21.13 17.55
N PRO A 592 -10.03 21.10 16.26
CA PRO A 592 -10.95 20.80 15.15
C PRO A 592 -11.66 19.44 15.28
N TRP A 593 -11.00 18.46 15.89
CA TRP A 593 -11.55 17.14 16.16
C TRP A 593 -12.43 17.07 17.42
N ASP A 594 -12.37 18.05 18.32
CA ASP A 594 -13.28 18.16 19.46
C ASP A 594 -14.01 19.51 19.44
N ALA A 595 -14.85 19.69 18.42
CA ALA A 595 -15.57 20.94 18.19
C ALA A 595 -16.60 21.26 19.29
N GLN A 596 -16.87 20.34 20.21
CA GLN A 596 -17.88 20.55 21.25
C GLN A 596 -17.35 21.33 22.43
N ARG A 597 -16.03 21.28 22.73
CA ARG A 597 -15.43 21.92 23.90
C ARG A 597 -13.95 22.25 23.67
N PRO A 598 -13.40 23.32 24.28
CA PRO A 598 -11.96 23.55 24.26
C PRO A 598 -11.22 22.44 25.03
N LEU A 599 -10.10 22.00 24.47
CA LEU A 599 -9.12 21.17 25.18
C LEU A 599 -8.29 22.06 26.09
N ARG A 600 -7.81 21.48 27.20
CA ARG A 600 -6.87 22.14 28.13
C ARG A 600 -5.53 21.41 28.10
N LEU A 601 -4.56 21.94 27.37
CA LEU A 601 -3.20 21.40 27.36
C LEU A 601 -2.39 22.03 28.48
N CYS A 602 -1.90 21.21 29.39
CA CYS A 602 -1.01 21.61 30.47
C CYS A 602 0.41 21.08 30.24
N HIS A 603 1.38 21.76 30.85
CA HIS A 603 2.76 21.31 30.88
C HIS A 603 3.48 21.71 32.16
N VAL A 604 4.53 20.95 32.47
CA VAL A 604 5.58 21.30 33.43
C VAL A 604 6.91 21.22 32.69
N CYS A 605 7.75 22.23 32.85
CA CYS A 605 9.10 22.27 32.29
C CYS A 605 10.09 22.42 33.44
N GLU A 606 11.01 21.46 33.57
CA GLU A 606 12.09 21.60 34.52
C GLU A 606 13.19 22.48 33.93
N PRO A 607 13.63 23.55 34.62
CA PRO A 607 14.68 24.41 34.10
C PRO A 607 15.98 23.65 33.89
N LYS A 608 16.69 23.93 32.79
CA LYS A 608 18.07 23.43 32.61
C LYS A 608 18.90 23.92 33.78
N GLN A 609 19.54 22.99 34.50
CA GLN A 609 20.56 23.35 35.47
C GLN A 609 21.62 24.15 34.71
N SER A 610 21.74 25.44 35.03
CA SER A 610 22.85 26.25 34.52
C SER A 610 24.11 25.60 35.06
N GLY A 611 24.91 25.01 34.17
CA GLY A 611 26.21 24.48 34.53
C GLY A 611 26.99 25.58 35.25
N THR A 612 27.38 25.31 36.48
CA THR A 612 28.36 26.11 37.22
C THR A 612 29.76 25.69 36.79
#